data_AF-A0A3N5EF43-F1
#
_entry.id   AF-A0A3N5EF43-F1
#
_cell.length_a   1.000
_cell.length_b   1.000
_cell.length_c   1.000
_cell.angle_alpha   90.00
_cell.angle_beta   90.00
_cell.angle_gamma   90.00
#
_symmetry.space_group_name_H-M   'P 1'
#
loop_
_entity.id
_entity.type
_entity.pdbx_description
1 polymer ?
#
loop_
_entity_poly.entity_id
_entity_poly.type
_entity_poly.pdbx_seq_one_letter_code
_entity_poly.pdbx_strand_id
1 'polypeptide(L)'
;MYKVSYDNNDMVIRFEKELVDDETLSKFLGYINFQSMLKKSKTTESSEKLKSKSRLSNFPTGFNLLRDPALNKGTAFTIEEREALGLSGLLPPRVHTIDEQVERVLWNLRKKPTDMERYIFLTSLQDRNKTLFYRVLLDNIEDLMPIVYTPTVGQACLEYGHIFRRPRGIYITERDKGHIADILGNWHRKDIRVIVVTDGERILGLGDLGADGMGIPVGKLALYSACGGIHPSLTLPVTIDVGTNNEILLNDPLYIGLKHPRLRGDAYDELVEEFMMAVQQVFPSCLVQFEDFANRNAFRLLQRYRDQVCCFNDDIQGTAAVTVAGLFSALRLTGSSLQDQRFLFLGAGEAGIGTGDLLVSAMIEEGLSAEEARTRCWFVDSKGLIVKSRTDLSGHKLEYAQDHAPVSDFLAAVEALRPTAIIGVSGQPKRFNQEVIEAMARINERPIIFSLSNP
;
A
#
# COMPACT_ATOMS: atom_id res chain seq x y z
N MET A 1 18.94 15.06 -0.57
CA MET A 1 20.13 14.47 -1.25
C MET A 1 21.39 14.86 -0.46
N TYR A 2 22.50 14.10 -0.56
CA TYR A 2 23.77 14.48 0.05
C TYR A 2 24.62 15.39 -0.86
N LYS A 3 25.60 16.11 -0.30
CA LYS A 3 26.58 16.92 -1.02
C LYS A 3 27.99 16.52 -0.59
N VAL A 4 28.92 16.44 -1.54
CA VAL A 4 30.34 16.22 -1.24
C VAL A 4 31.09 17.56 -1.24
N SER A 5 31.98 17.74 -0.29
CA SER A 5 32.88 18.90 -0.18
C SER A 5 34.23 18.45 0.40
N TYR A 6 35.23 19.33 0.38
CA TYR A 6 36.51 19.08 1.01
C TYR A 6 36.74 20.04 2.17
N ASP A 7 37.23 19.53 3.29
CA ASP A 7 37.70 20.31 4.44
C ASP A 7 39.09 19.78 4.84
N ASN A 8 40.13 20.62 4.73
CA ASN A 8 41.51 20.26 5.08
C ASN A 8 42.00 18.93 4.45
N ASN A 9 41.76 18.74 3.15
CA ASN A 9 42.03 17.52 2.37
C ASN A 9 41.20 16.28 2.74
N ASP A 10 40.29 16.37 3.70
CA ASP A 10 39.35 15.29 4.02
C ASP A 10 38.05 15.48 3.22
N MET A 11 37.56 14.40 2.60
CA MET A 11 36.26 14.38 1.91
C MET A 11 35.13 14.41 2.95
N VAL A 12 34.28 15.43 2.87
CA VAL A 12 33.12 15.64 3.74
C VAL A 12 31.84 15.45 2.95
N ILE A 13 31.05 14.44 3.33
CA ILE A 13 29.70 14.20 2.79
C ILE A 13 28.67 14.80 3.76
N ARG A 14 27.95 15.82 3.31
CA ARG A 14 26.87 16.48 4.07
C ARG A 14 25.52 15.95 3.62
N PHE A 15 24.72 15.50 4.57
CA PHE A 15 23.34 15.10 4.36
C PHE A 15 22.41 16.21 4.86
N GLU A 16 21.35 16.48 4.11
CA GLU A 16 20.23 17.27 4.65
C GLU A 16 19.50 16.38 5.66
N LYS A 17 19.58 16.74 6.95
CA LYS A 17 19.12 15.94 8.09
C LYS A 17 17.64 15.53 7.97
N GLU A 18 16.83 16.37 7.32
CA GLU A 18 15.38 16.13 7.14
C GLU A 18 15.06 15.14 6.01
N LEU A 19 16.04 14.80 5.16
CA LEU A 19 15.84 13.98 3.96
C LEU A 19 16.52 12.61 4.02
N VAL A 20 17.10 12.25 5.16
CA VAL A 20 17.96 11.06 5.32
C VAL A 20 17.60 10.39 6.64
N ASP A 21 17.05 9.17 6.54
CA ASP A 21 16.62 8.41 7.70
C ASP A 21 17.79 8.02 8.62
N ASP A 22 17.50 7.85 9.91
CA ASP A 22 18.50 7.54 10.94
C ASP A 22 19.26 6.25 10.65
N GLU A 23 18.71 5.31 9.87
CA GLU A 23 19.42 4.09 9.44
C GLU A 23 20.28 4.31 8.19
N THR A 24 19.92 5.17 7.24
CA THR A 24 20.85 5.61 6.18
C THR A 24 21.98 6.45 6.80
N LEU A 25 21.65 7.28 7.78
CA LEU A 25 22.60 7.99 8.62
C LEU A 25 23.40 7.02 9.50
N SER A 26 22.82 5.93 10.00
CA SER A 26 23.47 4.90 10.82
C SER A 26 24.21 3.85 10.00
N LYS A 27 23.92 3.66 8.72
CA LYS A 27 24.85 3.00 7.80
C LYS A 27 26.05 3.90 7.57
N PHE A 28 25.80 5.20 7.39
CA PHE A 28 26.85 6.21 7.32
C PHE A 28 27.70 6.30 8.61
N LEU A 29 27.09 6.20 9.80
CA LEU A 29 27.75 6.28 11.10
C LEU A 29 28.20 4.91 11.66
N GLY A 30 27.53 3.82 11.32
CA GLY A 30 27.79 2.44 11.78
C GLY A 30 28.96 1.77 11.06
N TYR A 31 29.46 2.39 10.00
CA TYR A 31 30.82 2.16 9.51
C TYR A 31 31.91 2.79 10.40
N ILE A 32 31.52 3.49 11.47
CA ILE A 32 32.39 3.92 12.56
C ILE A 32 32.16 2.96 13.73
N ASN A 33 33.08 2.02 13.84
CA ASN A 33 33.29 1.07 14.93
C ASN A 33 32.48 1.35 16.24
N PHE A 34 31.47 0.51 16.50
CA PHE A 34 30.59 0.50 17.69
C PHE A 34 31.32 0.08 18.99
N GLN A 35 32.60 0.46 19.15
CA GLN A 35 33.43 0.12 20.33
C GLN A 35 33.82 1.32 21.20
N SER A 36 33.40 2.54 20.87
CA SER A 36 33.76 3.72 21.69
C SER A 36 32.70 4.19 22.69
N MET A 37 31.46 3.69 22.64
CA MET A 37 30.39 4.08 23.57
C MET A 37 30.40 3.36 24.94
N LEU A 38 31.47 2.64 25.31
CA LEU A 38 31.56 1.95 26.60
C LEU A 38 32.70 2.40 27.53
N LYS A 39 33.38 3.53 27.27
CA LYS A 39 34.33 4.09 28.26
C LYS A 39 34.09 5.57 28.52
N LYS A 40 33.26 5.86 29.53
CA LYS A 40 33.28 7.14 30.24
C LYS A 40 34.51 7.21 31.14
N SER A 41 35.50 7.92 30.60
CA SER A 41 36.54 8.75 31.20
C SER A 41 36.33 9.24 32.65
N LYS A 42 37.45 9.27 33.40
CA LYS A 42 37.85 10.43 34.20
C LYS A 42 39.15 11.01 33.62
N THR A 43 39.29 12.33 33.78
CA THR A 43 40.47 13.22 33.58
C THR A 43 40.69 13.90 32.21
N THR A 44 40.17 15.13 32.15
CA THR A 44 40.78 16.45 31.85
C THR A 44 41.85 16.63 30.74
N GLU A 45 41.54 17.59 29.86
CA GLU A 45 42.42 18.57 29.18
C GLU A 45 43.39 18.14 28.07
N SER A 46 43.24 16.92 27.54
CA SER A 46 43.87 16.53 26.25
C SER A 46 42.86 16.03 25.20
N SER A 47 41.56 16.21 25.47
CA SER A 47 40.45 15.59 24.72
C SER A 47 39.94 16.37 23.50
N GLU A 48 40.40 17.59 23.24
CA GLU A 48 39.88 18.39 22.10
C GLU A 48 40.59 18.12 20.76
N LYS A 49 41.66 17.33 20.75
CA LYS A 49 42.39 16.95 19.51
C LYS A 49 42.33 15.46 19.16
N LEU A 50 41.60 14.65 19.92
CA LEU A 50 41.40 13.24 19.61
C LEU A 50 39.93 12.91 19.34
N LYS A 51 39.66 12.66 18.05
CA LYS A 51 38.63 11.76 17.49
C LYS A 51 37.24 12.35 17.20
N SER A 52 37.16 13.25 16.23
CA SER A 52 36.08 13.22 15.22
C SER A 52 36.61 13.08 13.78
N LYS A 53 37.79 12.45 13.61
CA LYS A 53 38.23 11.91 12.32
C LYS A 53 37.53 10.57 12.08
N SER A 54 36.23 10.59 11.81
CA SER A 54 35.57 9.43 11.20
C SER A 54 35.83 9.46 9.70
N ARG A 55 36.93 8.84 9.27
CA ARG A 55 37.17 8.57 7.86
C ARG A 55 36.02 7.73 7.32
N LEU A 56 35.38 8.22 6.25
CA LEU A 56 34.34 7.54 5.47
C LEU A 56 34.91 6.34 4.69
N SER A 57 35.47 5.34 5.37
CA SER A 57 36.16 4.23 4.70
C SER A 57 35.23 3.29 3.93
N ASN A 58 33.90 3.40 4.09
CA ASN A 58 32.93 2.43 3.58
C ASN A 58 31.75 3.07 2.81
N PHE A 59 31.81 4.35 2.44
CA PHE A 59 30.84 4.90 1.50
C PHE A 59 31.03 4.24 0.13
N PRO A 60 29.98 3.75 -0.56
CA PRO A 60 30.16 3.13 -1.86
C PRO A 60 30.72 4.16 -2.84
N THR A 61 31.75 3.76 -3.59
CA THR A 61 32.39 4.57 -4.63
C THR A 61 32.36 3.84 -5.96
N GLY A 62 32.73 4.54 -7.03
CA GLY A 62 32.82 3.99 -8.38
C GLY A 62 31.52 3.33 -8.82
N PHE A 63 31.65 2.17 -9.45
CA PHE A 63 30.50 1.48 -10.01
C PHE A 63 29.52 0.93 -8.96
N ASN A 64 29.97 0.67 -7.73
CA ASN A 64 29.11 0.21 -6.65
C ASN A 64 28.11 1.29 -6.22
N LEU A 65 28.54 2.56 -6.19
CA LEU A 65 27.65 3.69 -5.95
C LEU A 65 26.57 3.83 -7.02
N LEU A 66 26.96 3.67 -8.30
CA LEU A 66 26.02 3.77 -9.43
C LEU A 66 24.96 2.65 -9.43
N ARG A 67 25.24 1.53 -8.76
CA ARG A 67 24.32 0.38 -8.63
C ARG A 67 23.36 0.51 -7.43
N ASP A 68 23.62 1.42 -6.49
CA ASP A 68 22.74 1.67 -5.36
C ASP A 68 21.69 2.74 -5.74
N PRO A 69 20.41 2.36 -5.94
CA PRO A 69 19.39 3.31 -6.37
C PRO A 69 19.03 4.36 -5.31
N ALA A 70 19.37 4.13 -4.03
CA ALA A 70 19.15 5.12 -2.99
C ALA A 70 20.18 6.26 -3.04
N LEU A 71 21.38 6.00 -3.58
CA LEU A 71 22.50 6.93 -3.59
C LEU A 71 22.86 7.46 -4.98
N ASN A 72 22.48 6.74 -6.03
CA ASN A 72 22.79 7.07 -7.41
C ASN A 72 22.03 8.32 -7.88
N LYS A 73 22.76 9.36 -8.32
CA LYS A 73 22.23 10.58 -8.93
C LYS A 73 22.32 10.55 -10.46
N GLY A 74 22.93 9.53 -11.05
CA GLY A 74 23.20 9.45 -12.49
C GLY A 74 23.95 10.68 -12.99
N THR A 75 23.46 11.32 -14.05
CA THR A 75 24.09 12.52 -14.63
C THR A 75 24.04 13.77 -13.73
N ALA A 76 23.35 13.73 -12.59
CA ALA A 76 23.27 14.84 -11.65
C ALA A 76 24.40 14.86 -10.60
N PHE A 77 25.31 13.87 -10.61
CA PHE A 77 26.58 14.01 -9.88
C PHE A 77 27.38 15.19 -10.43
N THR A 78 27.80 16.11 -9.55
CA THR A 78 28.67 17.24 -9.92
C THR A 78 30.06 16.75 -10.32
N ILE A 79 30.88 17.62 -10.90
CA ILE A 79 32.27 17.24 -11.27
C ILE A 79 33.06 16.87 -10.01
N GLU A 80 32.92 17.65 -8.95
CA GLU A 80 33.59 17.43 -7.66
C GLU A 80 33.14 16.11 -7.03
N GLU A 81 31.85 15.78 -7.09
CA GLU A 81 31.34 14.49 -6.62
C GLU A 81 31.89 13.32 -7.44
N ARG A 82 32.03 13.49 -8.77
CA ARG A 82 32.58 12.45 -9.64
C ARG A 82 34.04 12.17 -9.35
N GLU A 83 34.84 13.21 -9.13
CA GLU A 83 36.25 13.06 -8.78
C GLU A 83 36.40 12.42 -7.40
N ALA A 84 35.68 12.94 -6.40
CA ALA A 84 35.76 12.47 -5.03
C ALA A 84 35.28 11.02 -4.85
N LEU A 85 34.25 10.61 -5.60
CA LEU A 85 33.62 9.30 -5.48
C LEU A 85 34.08 8.30 -6.55
N GLY A 86 35.11 8.63 -7.34
CA GLY A 86 35.67 7.72 -8.35
C GLY A 86 34.72 7.41 -9.52
N LEU A 87 33.89 8.37 -9.92
CA LEU A 87 32.91 8.26 -11.01
C LEU A 87 33.39 8.89 -12.32
N SER A 88 34.52 9.61 -12.32
CA SER A 88 35.12 10.19 -13.51
C SER A 88 35.38 9.13 -14.57
N GLY A 89 34.89 9.36 -15.79
CA GLY A 89 34.94 8.40 -16.90
C GLY A 89 33.82 7.35 -16.91
N LEU A 90 33.04 7.19 -15.83
CA LEU A 90 31.91 6.27 -15.76
C LEU A 90 30.57 6.88 -16.21
N LEU A 91 30.51 8.21 -16.32
CA LEU A 91 29.31 8.97 -16.68
C LEU A 91 29.60 9.93 -17.85
N PRO A 92 28.60 10.23 -18.71
CA PRO A 92 28.74 11.26 -19.75
C PRO A 92 29.17 12.61 -19.17
N PRO A 93 29.95 13.43 -19.90
CA PRO A 93 30.65 14.60 -19.34
C PRO A 93 29.72 15.72 -18.86
N ARG A 94 28.52 15.86 -19.45
CA ARG A 94 27.55 16.88 -19.04
C ARG A 94 26.91 16.53 -17.69
N VAL A 95 27.04 17.45 -16.74
CA VAL A 95 26.25 17.44 -15.50
C VAL A 95 24.86 17.97 -15.83
N HIS A 96 23.83 17.24 -15.40
CA HIS A 96 22.44 17.64 -15.59
C HIS A 96 21.78 18.00 -14.26
N THR A 97 20.85 18.95 -14.27
CA THR A 97 19.96 19.20 -13.14
C THR A 97 18.95 18.06 -12.99
N ILE A 98 18.28 17.99 -11.83
CA ILE A 98 17.20 17.01 -11.65
C ILE A 98 16.03 17.27 -12.61
N ASP A 99 15.74 18.53 -12.93
CA ASP A 99 14.64 18.89 -13.83
C ASP A 99 14.95 18.44 -15.28
N GLU A 100 16.19 18.60 -15.75
CA GLU A 100 16.63 18.05 -17.04
C GLU A 100 16.58 16.50 -17.06
N GLN A 101 16.80 15.85 -15.92
CA GLN A 101 16.60 14.40 -15.81
C GLN A 101 15.12 14.02 -15.86
N VAL A 102 14.24 14.77 -15.21
CA VAL A 102 12.78 14.60 -15.26
C VAL A 102 12.29 14.73 -16.71
N GLU A 103 12.71 15.77 -17.43
CA GLU A 103 12.37 15.96 -18.85
C GLU A 103 12.74 14.74 -19.70
N ARG A 104 13.94 14.20 -19.50
CA ARG A 104 14.40 12.99 -20.20
C ARG A 104 13.54 11.78 -19.86
N VAL A 105 13.17 11.60 -18.60
CA VAL A 105 12.30 10.51 -18.16
C VAL A 105 10.93 10.64 -18.81
N LEU A 106 10.29 11.81 -18.72
CA LEU A 106 8.97 12.07 -19.29
C LEU A 106 8.95 11.92 -20.81
N TRP A 107 10.00 12.36 -21.51
CA TRP A 107 10.13 12.17 -22.95
C TRP A 107 10.12 10.69 -23.34
N ASN A 108 10.82 9.83 -22.60
CA ASN A 108 10.84 8.39 -22.85
C ASN A 108 9.51 7.73 -22.45
N LEU A 109 8.93 8.15 -21.33
CA LEU A 109 7.68 7.62 -20.81
C LEU A 109 6.51 7.88 -21.76
N ARG A 110 6.41 9.10 -22.33
CA ARG A 110 5.37 9.49 -23.29
C ARG A 110 5.44 8.67 -24.58
N LYS A 111 6.63 8.18 -24.96
CA LYS A 111 6.84 7.34 -26.15
C LYS A 111 6.54 5.86 -25.93
N LYS A 112 6.26 5.44 -24.70
CA LYS A 112 5.88 4.05 -24.44
C LYS A 112 4.51 3.75 -25.06
N PRO A 113 4.36 2.60 -25.73
CA PRO A 113 3.17 2.31 -26.52
C PRO A 113 1.95 1.93 -25.66
N THR A 114 2.19 1.44 -24.44
CA THR A 114 1.15 0.97 -23.51
C THR A 114 1.47 1.42 -22.09
N ASP A 115 0.45 1.45 -21.23
CA ASP A 115 0.64 1.74 -19.81
C ASP A 115 1.47 0.67 -19.11
N MET A 116 1.38 -0.59 -19.57
CA MET A 116 2.25 -1.66 -19.09
C MET A 116 3.74 -1.38 -19.36
N GLU A 117 4.06 -0.86 -20.55
CA GLU A 117 5.43 -0.43 -20.88
C GLU A 117 5.86 0.82 -20.09
N ARG A 118 4.92 1.69 -19.72
CA ARG A 118 5.18 2.83 -18.81
C ARG A 118 5.48 2.34 -17.40
N TYR A 119 4.70 1.38 -16.88
CA TYR A 119 4.93 0.73 -15.59
C TYR A 119 6.31 0.08 -15.53
N ILE A 120 6.66 -0.75 -16.51
CA ILE A 120 7.97 -1.40 -16.59
C ILE A 120 9.12 -0.38 -16.59
N PHE A 121 8.95 0.72 -17.32
CA PHE A 121 9.94 1.79 -17.38
C PHE A 121 10.08 2.53 -16.04
N LEU A 122 8.97 2.83 -15.35
CA LEU A 122 8.98 3.47 -14.03
C LEU A 122 9.59 2.56 -12.95
N THR A 123 9.25 1.27 -12.97
CA THR A 123 9.86 0.26 -12.08
C THR A 123 11.37 0.17 -12.29
N SER A 124 11.83 0.20 -13.54
CA SER A 124 13.26 0.24 -13.87
C SER A 124 13.93 1.56 -13.42
N LEU A 125 13.23 2.69 -13.52
CA LEU A 125 13.72 3.96 -12.98
C LEU A 125 13.90 3.90 -11.47
N GLN A 126 12.93 3.35 -10.75
CA GLN A 126 13.00 3.17 -9.30
C GLN A 126 14.16 2.24 -8.89
N ASP A 127 14.51 1.23 -9.71
CA ASP A 127 15.66 0.34 -9.51
C ASP A 127 17.01 0.98 -9.83
N ARG A 128 17.01 2.12 -10.51
CA ARG A 128 18.21 2.84 -10.93
C ARG A 128 18.49 4.07 -10.09
N ASN A 129 17.46 4.86 -9.79
CA ASN A 129 17.55 6.12 -9.07
C ASN A 129 16.20 6.42 -8.38
N LYS A 130 16.11 6.10 -7.09
CA LYS A 130 14.90 6.29 -6.27
C LYS A 130 14.52 7.77 -6.16
N THR A 131 15.50 8.66 -6.01
CA THR A 131 15.23 10.11 -5.89
C THR A 131 14.56 10.63 -7.15
N LEU A 132 15.09 10.28 -8.33
CA LEU A 132 14.50 10.70 -9.60
C LEU A 132 13.15 10.03 -9.85
N PHE A 133 12.96 8.77 -9.47
CA PHE A 133 11.65 8.11 -9.53
C PHE A 133 10.59 8.88 -8.76
N TYR A 134 10.82 9.17 -7.47
CA TYR A 134 9.85 9.89 -6.66
C TYR A 134 9.68 11.33 -7.12
N ARG A 135 10.75 12.00 -7.59
CA ARG A 135 10.61 13.34 -8.16
C ARG A 135 9.68 13.36 -9.37
N VAL A 136 9.85 12.41 -10.30
CA VAL A 136 8.99 12.29 -11.48
C VAL A 136 7.54 12.00 -11.08
N LEU A 137 7.33 11.11 -10.11
CA LEU A 137 6.01 10.74 -9.62
C LEU A 137 5.30 11.92 -8.92
N LEU A 138 6.01 12.65 -8.04
CA LEU A 138 5.47 13.81 -7.31
C LEU A 138 5.08 14.95 -8.25
N ASP A 139 5.93 15.26 -9.23
CA ASP A 139 5.68 16.35 -10.18
C ASP A 139 4.51 16.03 -11.14
N ASN A 140 4.09 14.77 -11.26
CA ASN A 140 3.11 14.30 -12.25
C ASN A 140 2.12 13.27 -11.66
N ILE A 141 1.73 13.44 -10.40
CA ILE A 141 1.01 12.40 -9.64
C ILE A 141 -0.33 12.02 -10.26
N GLU A 142 -1.06 12.98 -10.82
CA GLU A 142 -2.36 12.74 -11.47
C GLU A 142 -2.24 11.78 -12.66
N ASP A 143 -1.23 11.98 -13.50
CA ASP A 143 -0.99 11.15 -14.69
C ASP A 143 -0.33 9.80 -14.36
N LEU A 144 0.50 9.77 -13.33
CA LEU A 144 1.38 8.62 -13.05
C LEU A 144 0.88 7.71 -11.94
N MET A 145 0.01 8.18 -11.04
CA MET A 145 -0.63 7.33 -10.04
C MET A 145 -1.38 6.14 -10.68
N PRO A 146 -2.14 6.32 -11.80
CA PRO A 146 -2.80 5.20 -12.47
C PRO A 146 -1.84 4.18 -13.09
N ILE A 147 -0.60 4.58 -13.35
CA ILE A 147 0.45 3.73 -13.92
C ILE A 147 1.16 2.93 -12.84
N VAL A 148 1.54 3.55 -11.73
CA VAL A 148 2.31 2.88 -10.64
C VAL A 148 1.43 2.10 -9.67
N TYR A 149 0.11 2.36 -9.69
CA TYR A 149 -0.89 1.66 -8.90
C TYR A 149 -2.11 1.34 -9.78
N THR A 150 -3.34 1.43 -9.25
CA THR A 150 -4.55 1.05 -9.98
C THR A 150 -4.86 2.00 -11.14
N PRO A 151 -5.23 1.51 -12.34
CA PRO A 151 -5.49 0.10 -12.66
C PRO A 151 -4.29 -0.68 -13.18
N THR A 152 -3.20 -0.04 -13.65
CA THR A 152 -2.12 -0.71 -14.37
C THR A 152 -1.37 -1.76 -13.53
N VAL A 153 -1.24 -1.54 -12.22
CA VAL A 153 -0.61 -2.52 -11.32
C VAL A 153 -1.34 -3.86 -11.28
N GLY A 154 -2.66 -3.88 -11.50
CA GLY A 154 -3.43 -5.12 -11.58
C GLY A 154 -3.03 -5.94 -12.81
N GLN A 155 -2.87 -5.28 -13.96
CA GLN A 155 -2.31 -5.92 -15.16
C GLN A 155 -0.87 -6.37 -14.92
N ALA A 156 -0.05 -5.56 -14.26
CA ALA A 156 1.30 -5.94 -13.90
C ALA A 156 1.34 -7.18 -12.98
N CYS A 157 0.34 -7.37 -12.11
CA CYS A 157 0.19 -8.56 -11.30
C CYS A 157 -0.21 -9.78 -12.15
N LEU A 158 -1.11 -9.63 -13.14
CA LEU A 158 -1.45 -10.73 -14.06
C LEU A 158 -0.23 -11.23 -14.86
N GLU A 159 0.70 -10.33 -15.18
CA GLU A 159 1.90 -10.62 -15.95
C GLU A 159 3.16 -10.72 -15.06
N TYR A 160 3.03 -10.77 -13.72
CA TYR A 160 4.13 -10.46 -12.80
C TYR A 160 5.30 -11.44 -12.95
N GLY A 161 5.03 -12.75 -13.02
CA GLY A 161 6.06 -13.75 -13.28
C GLY A 161 6.78 -13.57 -14.61
N HIS A 162 6.07 -13.11 -15.65
CA HIS A 162 6.62 -12.87 -16.99
C HIS A 162 7.51 -11.62 -17.05
N ILE A 163 7.18 -10.60 -16.27
CA ILE A 163 7.92 -9.33 -16.22
C ILE A 163 8.92 -9.27 -15.06
N PHE A 164 9.05 -10.34 -14.27
CA PHE A 164 9.91 -10.38 -13.09
C PHE A 164 11.37 -10.09 -13.46
N ARG A 165 12.01 -9.18 -12.72
CA ARG A 165 13.39 -8.72 -12.99
C ARG A 165 14.21 -8.62 -11.72
N ARG A 166 13.94 -7.60 -10.92
CA ARG A 166 14.63 -7.34 -9.65
C ARG A 166 13.63 -7.56 -8.51
N PRO A 167 13.98 -8.36 -7.49
CA PRO A 167 13.08 -8.60 -6.37
C PRO A 167 12.84 -7.30 -5.59
N ARG A 168 11.58 -7.07 -5.23
CA ARG A 168 11.11 -5.99 -4.35
C ARG A 168 10.23 -6.61 -3.28
N GLY A 169 10.66 -6.53 -2.03
CA GLY A 169 9.92 -7.09 -0.90
C GLY A 169 10.41 -8.48 -0.49
N ILE A 170 9.62 -9.11 0.37
CA ILE A 170 9.88 -10.44 0.93
C ILE A 170 8.70 -11.36 0.62
N TYR A 171 9.02 -12.59 0.24
CA TYR A 171 8.05 -13.68 0.11
C TYR A 171 8.18 -14.59 1.34
N ILE A 172 7.06 -14.89 1.99
CA ILE A 172 6.98 -15.81 3.12
C ILE A 172 6.06 -16.94 2.71
N THR A 173 6.50 -18.18 2.90
CA THR A 173 5.78 -19.38 2.48
C THR A 173 5.44 -20.28 3.66
N GLU A 174 4.60 -21.28 3.43
CA GLU A 174 4.33 -22.32 4.44
C GLU A 174 5.58 -23.11 4.88
N ARG A 175 6.64 -23.11 4.06
CA ARG A 175 7.92 -23.79 4.36
C ARG A 175 8.78 -23.02 5.36
N ASP A 176 8.46 -21.75 5.56
CA ASP A 176 9.22 -20.82 6.37
C ASP A 176 8.77 -20.77 7.83
N LYS A 177 7.71 -21.52 8.15
CA LYS A 177 7.18 -21.65 9.50
C LYS A 177 8.27 -22.08 10.48
N GLY A 178 8.38 -21.38 11.60
CA GLY A 178 9.44 -21.50 12.60
C GLY A 178 10.66 -20.60 12.35
N HIS A 179 10.74 -19.93 11.19
CA HIS A 179 11.91 -19.17 10.75
C HIS A 179 11.55 -17.78 10.18
N ILE A 180 10.31 -17.31 10.33
CA ILE A 180 9.88 -16.05 9.70
C ILE A 180 10.71 -14.85 10.19
N ALA A 181 11.05 -14.80 11.48
CA ALA A 181 11.90 -13.74 12.04
C ALA A 181 13.29 -13.68 11.36
N ASP A 182 13.89 -14.82 11.04
CA ASP A 182 15.17 -14.90 10.34
C ASP A 182 15.04 -14.37 8.90
N ILE A 183 13.93 -14.69 8.22
CA ILE A 183 13.65 -14.21 6.87
C ILE A 183 13.45 -12.69 6.84
N LEU A 184 12.67 -12.14 7.77
CA LEU A 184 12.55 -10.69 7.94
C LEU A 184 13.92 -10.07 8.26
N GLY A 185 14.75 -10.79 9.01
CA GLY A 185 16.15 -10.44 9.29
C GLY A 185 17.04 -10.32 8.05
N ASN A 186 16.69 -10.93 6.91
CA ASN A 186 17.41 -10.77 5.65
C ASN A 186 17.15 -9.41 4.97
N TRP A 187 16.10 -8.67 5.38
CA TRP A 187 15.84 -7.37 4.80
C TRP A 187 17.00 -6.41 5.07
N HIS A 188 17.43 -5.72 4.02
CA HIS A 188 18.58 -4.83 4.04
C HIS A 188 18.38 -3.57 4.90
N ARG A 189 17.15 -3.26 5.31
CA ARG A 189 16.79 -2.18 6.24
C ARG A 189 16.28 -2.78 7.55
N LYS A 190 16.68 -2.19 8.66
CA LYS A 190 16.35 -2.63 10.01
C LYS A 190 15.30 -1.74 10.68
N ASP A 191 15.18 -0.49 10.25
CA ASP A 191 14.18 0.44 10.74
C ASP A 191 12.94 0.47 9.85
N ILE A 192 12.17 -0.62 9.85
CA ILE A 192 10.90 -0.69 9.12
C ILE A 192 9.75 -0.18 9.99
N ARG A 193 8.96 0.73 9.41
CA ARG A 193 7.82 1.40 10.05
C ARG A 193 6.50 1.10 9.37
N VAL A 194 6.50 0.69 8.10
CA VAL A 194 5.29 0.33 7.36
C VAL A 194 5.53 -0.94 6.55
N ILE A 195 4.71 -1.95 6.81
CA ILE A 195 4.58 -3.13 5.97
C ILE A 195 3.21 -3.09 5.31
N VAL A 196 3.18 -3.31 4.00
CA VAL A 196 1.96 -3.71 3.29
C VAL A 196 2.11 -5.17 2.96
N VAL A 197 1.15 -5.99 3.38
CA VAL A 197 1.16 -7.44 3.19
C VAL A 197 -0.09 -7.87 2.44
N THR A 198 0.07 -8.86 1.55
CA THR A 198 -1.01 -9.54 0.85
C THR A 198 -0.77 -11.05 0.81
N ASP A 199 -1.81 -11.86 0.71
CA ASP A 199 -1.71 -13.26 0.28
C ASP A 199 -2.11 -13.48 -1.19
N GLY A 200 -2.44 -12.38 -1.89
CA GLY A 200 -2.80 -12.34 -3.30
C GLY A 200 -4.09 -13.08 -3.65
N GLU A 201 -4.94 -13.43 -2.68
CA GLU A 201 -6.15 -14.21 -2.95
C GLU A 201 -7.26 -13.39 -3.62
N ARG A 202 -7.28 -12.07 -3.42
CA ARG A 202 -8.33 -11.18 -3.93
C ARG A 202 -7.76 -9.87 -4.43
N ILE A 203 -6.84 -9.93 -5.39
CA ILE A 203 -6.33 -8.73 -6.07
C ILE A 203 -7.51 -8.03 -6.77
N LEU A 204 -7.72 -6.75 -6.45
CA LEU A 204 -8.91 -5.95 -6.82
C LEU A 204 -9.51 -6.27 -8.21
N GLY A 205 -10.66 -6.95 -8.23
CA GLY A 205 -11.39 -7.29 -9.45
C GLY A 205 -10.80 -8.41 -10.31
N LEU A 206 -9.58 -8.87 -10.00
CA LEU A 206 -8.82 -9.88 -10.74
C LEU A 206 -8.77 -11.24 -10.03
N GLY A 207 -9.03 -11.27 -8.72
CA GLY A 207 -9.13 -12.51 -7.95
C GLY A 207 -7.77 -13.04 -7.48
N ASP A 208 -7.61 -14.36 -7.48
CA ASP A 208 -6.45 -15.03 -6.93
C ASP A 208 -5.25 -14.97 -7.91
N LEU A 209 -4.23 -14.19 -7.55
CA LEU A 209 -2.97 -14.11 -8.29
C LEU A 209 -1.77 -14.68 -7.51
N GLY A 210 -2.00 -15.31 -6.35
CA GLY A 210 -0.94 -15.94 -5.56
C GLY A 210 0.26 -15.02 -5.30
N ALA A 211 1.47 -15.52 -5.54
CA ALA A 211 2.72 -14.78 -5.37
C ALA A 211 2.88 -13.59 -6.34
N ASP A 212 2.18 -13.62 -7.49
CA ASP A 212 2.22 -12.53 -8.46
C ASP A 212 1.51 -11.25 -7.95
N GLY A 213 0.74 -11.36 -6.87
CA GLY A 213 0.14 -10.24 -6.15
C GLY A 213 1.14 -9.27 -5.49
N MET A 214 2.45 -9.59 -5.45
CA MET A 214 3.50 -8.73 -4.86
C MET A 214 3.51 -7.30 -5.45
N GLY A 215 3.06 -7.13 -6.69
CA GLY A 215 2.94 -5.81 -7.31
C GLY A 215 2.07 -4.84 -6.50
N ILE A 216 1.06 -5.33 -5.78
CA ILE A 216 0.14 -4.53 -4.97
C ILE A 216 0.85 -3.89 -3.77
N PRO A 217 1.48 -4.63 -2.84
CA PRO A 217 2.29 -4.04 -1.77
C PRO A 217 3.35 -3.06 -2.27
N VAL A 218 4.03 -3.38 -3.38
CA VAL A 218 5.06 -2.53 -3.97
C VAL A 218 4.46 -1.19 -4.42
N GLY A 219 3.36 -1.23 -5.17
CA GLY A 219 2.67 -0.03 -5.65
C GLY A 219 2.08 0.79 -4.50
N LYS A 220 1.45 0.14 -3.50
CA LYS A 220 0.89 0.80 -2.32
C LYS A 220 1.97 1.58 -1.55
N LEU A 221 3.13 0.97 -1.32
CA LEU A 221 4.25 1.62 -0.62
C LEU A 221 4.89 2.75 -1.43
N ALA A 222 4.82 2.70 -2.77
CA ALA A 222 5.19 3.84 -3.60
C ALA A 222 4.25 5.04 -3.36
N LEU A 223 2.94 4.81 -3.22
CA LEU A 223 1.97 5.85 -2.89
C LEU A 223 2.10 6.36 -1.44
N TYR A 224 2.43 5.49 -0.49
CA TYR A 224 2.79 5.94 0.87
C TYR A 224 3.91 6.97 0.86
N SER A 225 4.90 6.77 0.00
CA SER A 225 6.02 7.70 -0.10
C SER A 225 5.65 8.97 -0.86
N ALA A 226 4.95 8.83 -2.00
CA ALA A 226 4.60 9.97 -2.85
C ALA A 226 3.49 10.84 -2.26
N CYS A 227 2.44 10.24 -1.71
CA CYS A 227 1.28 10.96 -1.20
C CYS A 227 1.36 11.20 0.31
N GLY A 228 1.90 10.24 1.06
CA GLY A 228 2.00 10.30 2.53
C GLY A 228 3.33 10.86 3.06
N GLY A 229 4.31 11.09 2.19
CA GLY A 229 5.64 11.58 2.61
C GLY A 229 6.45 10.58 3.44
N ILE A 230 6.05 9.31 3.49
CA ILE A 230 6.78 8.28 4.23
C ILE A 230 8.08 7.96 3.50
N HIS A 231 9.20 7.98 4.20
CA HIS A 231 10.48 7.71 3.55
C HIS A 231 10.56 6.25 3.05
N PRO A 232 10.94 5.99 1.77
CA PRO A 232 10.93 4.64 1.17
C PRO A 232 11.87 3.61 1.80
N SER A 233 12.79 4.03 2.68
CA SER A 233 13.63 3.10 3.45
C SER A 233 12.89 2.45 4.63
N LEU A 234 11.80 3.08 5.08
CA LEU A 234 11.00 2.65 6.23
C LEU A 234 9.90 1.65 5.83
N THR A 235 9.84 1.31 4.54
CA THR A 235 8.75 0.52 3.96
C THR A 235 9.23 -0.85 3.53
N LEU A 236 8.42 -1.89 3.76
CA LEU A 236 8.70 -3.26 3.35
C LEU A 236 7.45 -3.92 2.72
N PRO A 237 7.45 -4.21 1.41
CA PRO A 237 6.39 -5.00 0.79
C PRO A 237 6.54 -6.49 1.12
N VAL A 238 5.44 -7.16 1.45
CA VAL A 238 5.42 -8.59 1.79
C VAL A 238 4.31 -9.32 1.04
N THR A 239 4.62 -10.54 0.58
CA THR A 239 3.62 -11.50 0.11
C THR A 239 3.72 -12.78 0.92
N ILE A 240 2.58 -13.22 1.48
CA ILE A 240 2.45 -14.53 2.12
C ILE A 240 1.95 -15.52 1.05
N ASP A 241 2.87 -16.29 0.47
CA ASP A 241 2.56 -17.29 -0.54
C ASP A 241 2.24 -18.63 0.11
N VAL A 242 0.95 -18.93 0.19
CA VAL A 242 0.41 -20.20 0.71
C VAL A 242 -0.09 -21.10 -0.42
N GLY A 243 0.37 -20.88 -1.66
CA GLY A 243 -0.18 -21.47 -2.87
C GLY A 243 -1.23 -20.58 -3.54
N THR A 244 -1.85 -21.09 -4.60
CA THR A 244 -2.91 -20.41 -5.35
C THR A 244 -3.93 -21.43 -5.85
N ASN A 245 -5.21 -21.04 -5.90
CA ASN A 245 -6.27 -21.85 -6.52
C ASN A 245 -6.50 -21.45 -7.97
N ASN A 246 -5.67 -20.55 -8.52
CA ASN A 246 -5.75 -20.13 -9.91
C ASN A 246 -5.07 -21.17 -10.81
N GLU A 247 -5.88 -21.98 -11.48
CA GLU A 247 -5.43 -23.02 -12.41
C GLU A 247 -4.56 -22.47 -13.56
N ILE A 248 -4.77 -21.23 -13.99
CA ILE A 248 -3.93 -20.63 -15.04
C ILE A 248 -2.49 -20.50 -14.52
N LEU A 249 -2.31 -19.99 -13.30
CA LEU A 249 -1.00 -19.82 -12.67
C LEU A 249 -0.36 -21.16 -12.30
N LEU A 250 -1.14 -22.13 -11.81
CA LEU A 250 -0.65 -23.48 -11.51
C LEU A 250 -0.03 -24.15 -12.75
N ASN A 251 -0.61 -23.90 -13.92
CA ASN A 251 -0.16 -24.44 -15.20
C ASN A 251 0.86 -23.56 -15.94
N ASP A 252 1.10 -22.34 -15.49
CA ASP A 252 2.05 -21.42 -16.12
C ASP A 252 3.50 -21.79 -15.73
N PRO A 253 4.38 -22.15 -16.68
CA PRO A 253 5.79 -22.45 -16.39
C PRO A 253 6.57 -21.26 -15.79
N LEU A 254 6.10 -20.02 -15.99
CA LEU A 254 6.74 -18.79 -15.50
C LEU A 254 6.14 -18.25 -14.19
N TYR A 255 5.11 -18.90 -13.64
CA TYR A 255 4.61 -18.54 -12.31
C TYR A 255 5.70 -18.68 -11.25
N ILE A 256 5.88 -17.62 -10.45
CA ILE A 256 6.99 -17.51 -9.48
C ILE A 256 6.66 -18.07 -8.10
N GLY A 257 5.38 -18.35 -7.82
CA GLY A 257 4.92 -18.83 -6.53
C GLY A 257 4.83 -20.35 -6.40
N LEU A 258 4.28 -20.80 -5.28
CA LEU A 258 4.04 -22.20 -4.99
C LEU A 258 2.94 -22.81 -5.87
N LYS A 259 3.30 -23.87 -6.60
CA LYS A 259 2.41 -24.60 -7.54
C LYS A 259 1.57 -25.66 -6.85
N HIS A 260 0.78 -25.25 -5.86
CA HIS A 260 -0.25 -26.09 -5.24
C HIS A 260 -1.45 -25.25 -4.77
N PRO A 261 -2.61 -25.88 -4.56
CA PRO A 261 -3.77 -25.22 -3.97
C PRO A 261 -3.46 -24.57 -2.63
N ARG A 262 -4.23 -23.54 -2.28
CA ARG A 262 -3.95 -22.72 -1.10
C ARG A 262 -4.05 -23.51 0.21
N LEU A 263 -3.11 -23.26 1.12
CA LEU A 263 -3.23 -23.66 2.53
C LEU A 263 -4.43 -22.97 3.20
N ARG A 264 -5.11 -23.69 4.08
CA ARG A 264 -6.34 -23.27 4.78
C ARG A 264 -6.36 -23.74 6.22
N GLY A 265 -7.28 -23.16 7.00
CA GLY A 265 -7.54 -23.56 8.37
C GLY A 265 -6.38 -23.22 9.30
N ASP A 266 -6.19 -24.03 10.34
CA ASP A 266 -5.24 -23.76 11.41
C ASP A 266 -3.80 -23.57 10.91
N ALA A 267 -3.40 -24.31 9.88
CA ALA A 267 -2.06 -24.18 9.32
C ALA A 267 -1.80 -22.79 8.67
N TYR A 268 -2.81 -22.20 8.02
CA TYR A 268 -2.74 -20.83 7.51
C TYR A 268 -2.71 -19.83 8.66
N ASP A 269 -3.57 -20.05 9.67
CA ASP A 269 -3.68 -19.15 10.82
C ASP A 269 -2.41 -19.11 11.65
N GLU A 270 -1.76 -20.25 11.86
CA GLU A 270 -0.49 -20.36 12.56
C GLU A 270 0.65 -19.66 11.80
N LEU A 271 0.66 -19.73 10.46
CA LEU A 271 1.65 -19.02 9.64
C LEU A 271 1.47 -17.50 9.75
N VAL A 272 0.23 -17.00 9.63
CA VAL A 272 -0.05 -15.57 9.74
C VAL A 272 0.21 -15.06 11.15
N GLU A 273 -0.13 -15.83 12.19
CA GLU A 273 0.19 -15.49 13.58
C GLU A 273 1.70 -15.38 13.78
N GLU A 274 2.48 -16.36 13.32
CA GLU A 274 3.94 -16.30 13.40
C GLU A 274 4.48 -15.08 12.65
N PHE A 275 3.95 -14.76 11.47
CA PHE A 275 4.33 -13.55 10.73
C PHE A 275 4.07 -12.28 11.55
N MET A 276 2.86 -12.12 12.10
CA MET A 276 2.50 -10.94 12.90
C MET A 276 3.42 -10.79 14.10
N MET A 277 3.70 -11.88 14.83
CA MET A 277 4.60 -11.87 15.99
C MET A 277 6.06 -11.61 15.59
N ALA A 278 6.53 -12.21 14.49
CA ALA A 278 7.87 -11.98 13.97
C ALA A 278 8.08 -10.52 13.53
N VAL A 279 7.06 -9.88 12.94
CA VAL A 279 7.11 -8.44 12.63
C VAL A 279 7.24 -7.63 13.92
N GLN A 280 6.48 -7.92 14.98
CA GLN A 280 6.63 -7.21 16.25
C GLN A 280 8.00 -7.44 16.90
N GLN A 281 8.58 -8.63 16.74
CA GLN A 281 9.92 -8.95 17.26
C GLN A 281 11.02 -8.20 16.49
N VAL A 282 10.97 -8.22 15.15
CA VAL A 282 12.05 -7.69 14.30
C VAL A 282 11.89 -6.17 14.07
N PHE A 283 10.65 -5.70 13.99
CA PHE A 283 10.27 -4.30 13.70
C PHE A 283 9.18 -3.80 14.68
N PRO A 284 9.50 -3.58 15.97
CA PRO A 284 8.52 -3.35 17.04
C PRO A 284 7.67 -2.08 16.92
N SER A 285 8.00 -1.17 16.00
CA SER A 285 7.24 0.05 15.75
C SER A 285 6.59 0.07 14.35
N CYS A 286 6.45 -1.11 13.75
CA CYS A 286 5.92 -1.25 12.41
C CYS A 286 4.39 -1.27 12.41
N LEU A 287 3.81 -0.42 11.56
CA LEU A 287 2.44 -0.53 11.08
C LEU A 287 2.35 -1.70 10.09
N VAL A 288 1.36 -2.58 10.25
CA VAL A 288 1.05 -3.65 9.29
C VAL A 288 -0.29 -3.36 8.61
N GLN A 289 -0.24 -3.07 7.32
CA GLN A 289 -1.44 -2.94 6.49
C GLN A 289 -1.71 -4.24 5.75
N PHE A 290 -2.91 -4.80 5.94
CA PHE A 290 -3.43 -5.89 5.13
C PHE A 290 -4.05 -5.35 3.85
N GLU A 291 -3.77 -6.00 2.73
CA GLU A 291 -4.23 -5.61 1.40
C GLU A 291 -4.62 -6.84 0.56
N ASP A 292 -5.76 -6.78 -0.13
CA ASP A 292 -6.19 -7.77 -1.14
C ASP A 292 -6.28 -9.24 -0.63
N PHE A 293 -6.64 -9.40 0.64
CA PHE A 293 -7.02 -10.69 1.20
C PHE A 293 -8.44 -11.06 0.77
N ALA A 294 -8.79 -12.35 0.78
CA ALA A 294 -10.18 -12.74 0.58
C ALA A 294 -11.08 -12.25 1.73
N ASN A 295 -12.29 -11.77 1.42
CA ASN A 295 -13.32 -11.26 2.35
C ASN A 295 -13.37 -11.96 3.71
N ARG A 296 -13.39 -13.30 3.72
CA ARG A 296 -13.47 -14.06 4.98
C ARG A 296 -12.22 -13.88 5.85
N ASN A 297 -11.03 -13.88 5.24
CA ASN A 297 -9.77 -13.70 5.95
C ASN A 297 -9.55 -12.24 6.32
N ALA A 298 -9.81 -11.28 5.42
CA ALA A 298 -9.59 -9.86 5.71
C ALA A 298 -10.27 -9.40 7.01
N PHE A 299 -11.58 -9.65 7.15
CA PHE A 299 -12.33 -9.31 8.36
C PHE A 299 -11.80 -10.06 9.59
N ARG A 300 -11.61 -11.37 9.47
CA ARG A 300 -11.19 -12.23 10.58
C ARG A 300 -9.79 -11.85 11.11
N LEU A 301 -8.84 -11.61 10.21
CA LEU A 301 -7.48 -11.20 10.57
C LEU A 301 -7.48 -9.79 11.18
N LEU A 302 -8.24 -8.85 10.59
CA LEU A 302 -8.38 -7.52 11.16
C LEU A 302 -8.94 -7.57 12.60
N GLN A 303 -10.02 -8.32 12.82
CA GLN A 303 -10.60 -8.49 14.16
C GLN A 303 -9.64 -9.15 15.15
N ARG A 304 -8.85 -10.13 14.71
CA ARG A 304 -7.89 -10.83 15.56
C ARG A 304 -6.78 -9.90 16.04
N TYR A 305 -6.23 -9.07 15.15
CA TYR A 305 -4.97 -8.35 15.43
C TYR A 305 -5.14 -6.87 15.80
N ARG A 306 -6.24 -6.20 15.45
CA ARG A 306 -6.39 -4.73 15.59
C ARG A 306 -6.19 -4.17 17.00
N ASP A 307 -6.46 -4.96 18.03
CA ASP A 307 -6.33 -4.55 19.43
C ASP A 307 -4.99 -5.00 20.07
N GLN A 308 -4.16 -5.73 19.31
CA GLN A 308 -2.90 -6.31 19.77
C GLN A 308 -1.68 -5.77 19.02
N VAL A 309 -1.86 -5.43 17.74
CA VAL A 309 -0.81 -4.95 16.84
C VAL A 309 -1.28 -3.67 16.18
N CYS A 310 -0.36 -2.75 15.90
CA CYS A 310 -0.63 -1.58 15.06
C CYS A 310 -0.88 -2.05 13.62
N CYS A 311 -2.13 -2.41 13.31
CA CYS A 311 -2.51 -2.89 12.00
C CYS A 311 -3.88 -2.37 11.57
N PHE A 312 -4.08 -2.32 10.26
CA PHE A 312 -5.36 -1.98 9.65
C PHE A 312 -5.49 -2.65 8.28
N ASN A 313 -6.68 -2.62 7.69
CA ASN A 313 -6.93 -3.12 6.34
C ASN A 313 -7.52 -1.98 5.50
N ASP A 314 -6.91 -1.65 4.37
CA ASP A 314 -7.33 -0.50 3.54
C ASP A 314 -8.61 -0.81 2.75
N ASP A 315 -8.80 -2.05 2.30
CA ASP A 315 -10.02 -2.48 1.60
C ASP A 315 -11.29 -2.33 2.45
N ILE A 316 -11.16 -2.53 3.77
CA ILE A 316 -12.24 -2.35 4.75
C ILE A 316 -12.27 -0.92 5.27
N GLN A 317 -11.20 -0.47 5.93
CA GLN A 317 -11.19 0.79 6.70
C GLN A 317 -10.85 2.00 5.85
N GLY A 318 -9.94 1.87 4.88
CA GLY A 318 -9.57 2.94 3.96
C GLY A 318 -10.72 3.29 3.01
N THR A 319 -11.32 2.27 2.39
CA THR A 319 -12.52 2.44 1.54
C THR A 319 -13.68 3.06 2.31
N ALA A 320 -13.91 2.63 3.56
CA ALA A 320 -14.90 3.24 4.43
C ALA A 320 -14.60 4.73 4.67
N ALA A 321 -13.36 5.07 5.03
CA ALA A 321 -12.97 6.44 5.34
C ALA A 321 -13.17 7.39 4.15
N VAL A 322 -12.72 7.01 2.95
CA VAL A 322 -12.89 7.85 1.75
C VAL A 322 -14.37 7.96 1.35
N THR A 323 -15.15 6.89 1.50
CA THR A 323 -16.58 6.90 1.19
C THR A 323 -17.34 7.82 2.14
N VAL A 324 -17.09 7.73 3.44
CA VAL A 324 -17.70 8.61 4.45
C VAL A 324 -17.27 10.07 4.27
N ALA A 325 -16.00 10.33 3.92
CA ALA A 325 -15.54 11.67 3.57
C ALA A 325 -16.28 12.26 2.35
N GLY A 326 -16.54 11.43 1.33
CA GLY A 326 -17.38 11.78 0.18
C GLY A 326 -18.81 12.12 0.60
N LEU A 327 -19.41 11.31 1.49
CA LEU A 327 -20.76 11.55 2.02
C LEU A 327 -20.83 12.85 2.80
N PHE A 328 -19.88 13.14 3.69
CA PHE A 328 -19.82 14.44 4.37
C PHE A 328 -19.74 15.62 3.40
N SER A 329 -19.01 15.46 2.29
CA SER A 329 -18.92 16.49 1.25
C SER A 329 -20.27 16.68 0.53
N ALA A 330 -20.98 15.59 0.22
CA ALA A 330 -22.31 15.63 -0.37
C ALA A 330 -23.34 16.28 0.56
N LEU A 331 -23.28 15.96 1.86
CA LEU A 331 -24.21 16.49 2.87
C LEU A 331 -24.09 18.00 3.07
N ARG A 332 -22.88 18.55 2.93
CA ARG A 332 -22.67 20.01 2.92
C ARG A 332 -23.38 20.71 1.77
N LEU A 333 -23.61 20.03 0.65
CA LEU A 333 -24.35 20.56 -0.49
C LEU A 333 -25.86 20.41 -0.33
N THR A 334 -26.34 19.35 0.32
CA THR A 334 -27.77 19.12 0.56
C THR A 334 -28.30 19.83 1.80
N GLY A 335 -27.41 20.27 2.71
CA GLY A 335 -27.78 20.91 3.97
C GLY A 335 -28.40 19.95 5.00
N SER A 336 -28.19 18.63 4.84
CA SER A 336 -28.70 17.57 5.72
C SER A 336 -27.59 16.93 6.55
N SER A 337 -27.96 16.15 7.57
CA SER A 337 -27.02 15.40 8.44
C SER A 337 -27.03 13.89 8.14
N LEU A 338 -26.09 13.11 8.69
CA LEU A 338 -26.05 11.65 8.48
C LEU A 338 -27.28 10.97 9.10
N GLN A 339 -27.73 11.45 10.27
CA GLN A 339 -28.93 10.93 10.94
C GLN A 339 -30.22 11.05 10.11
N ASP A 340 -30.27 11.93 9.10
CA ASP A 340 -31.41 12.10 8.19
C ASP A 340 -31.37 11.13 6.99
N GLN A 341 -30.26 10.42 6.79
CA GLN A 341 -30.01 9.62 5.60
C GLN A 341 -30.48 8.18 5.73
N ARG A 342 -30.77 7.57 4.58
CA ARG A 342 -30.99 6.13 4.41
C ARG A 342 -30.06 5.64 3.31
N PHE A 343 -29.14 4.75 3.66
CA PHE A 343 -28.11 4.24 2.78
C PHE A 343 -28.48 2.86 2.26
N LEU A 344 -28.40 2.67 0.95
CA LEU A 344 -28.56 1.36 0.31
C LEU A 344 -27.29 1.00 -0.46
N PHE A 345 -26.64 -0.07 -0.01
CA PHE A 345 -25.41 -0.59 -0.58
C PHE A 345 -25.71 -1.72 -1.57
N LEU A 346 -25.15 -1.62 -2.77
CA LEU A 346 -25.03 -2.74 -3.69
C LEU A 346 -23.64 -3.36 -3.53
N GLY A 347 -23.57 -4.47 -2.79
CA GLY A 347 -22.35 -5.12 -2.39
C GLY A 347 -22.20 -5.16 -0.87
N ALA A 348 -22.05 -6.36 -0.31
CA ALA A 348 -21.91 -6.61 1.12
C ALA A 348 -20.61 -7.38 1.43
N GLY A 349 -19.51 -6.98 0.77
CA GLY A 349 -18.15 -7.43 1.05
C GLY A 349 -17.41 -6.45 1.97
N GLU A 350 -16.07 -6.52 1.97
CA GLU A 350 -15.16 -5.65 2.76
C GLU A 350 -15.54 -4.16 2.70
N ALA A 351 -15.52 -3.58 1.50
CA ALA A 351 -15.81 -2.16 1.29
C ALA A 351 -17.21 -1.75 1.77
N GLY A 352 -18.23 -2.55 1.46
CA GLY A 352 -19.62 -2.24 1.80
C GLY A 352 -19.85 -2.27 3.30
N ILE A 353 -19.55 -3.40 3.94
CA ILE A 353 -19.75 -3.58 5.38
C ILE A 353 -18.86 -2.63 6.17
N GLY A 354 -17.58 -2.47 5.79
CA GLY A 354 -16.68 -1.51 6.44
C GLY A 354 -17.21 -0.07 6.37
N THR A 355 -17.76 0.35 5.23
CA THR A 355 -18.41 1.67 5.10
C THR A 355 -19.65 1.77 5.99
N GLY A 356 -20.46 0.70 6.05
CA GLY A 356 -21.58 0.60 6.99
C GLY A 356 -21.16 0.83 8.44
N ASP A 357 -20.11 0.13 8.88
CA ASP A 357 -19.64 0.19 10.27
C ASP A 357 -19.13 1.59 10.63
N LEU A 358 -18.43 2.25 9.70
CA LEU A 358 -17.95 3.61 9.90
C LEU A 358 -19.11 4.63 9.87
N LEU A 359 -20.12 4.43 9.02
CA LEU A 359 -21.33 5.26 9.02
C LEU A 359 -22.12 5.12 10.31
N VAL A 360 -22.26 3.90 10.83
CA VAL A 360 -22.90 3.65 12.13
C VAL A 360 -22.15 4.40 13.23
N SER A 361 -20.82 4.31 13.25
CA SER A 361 -19.99 5.04 14.20
C SER A 361 -20.16 6.56 14.09
N ALA A 362 -20.14 7.10 12.87
CA ALA A 362 -20.33 8.53 12.63
C ALA A 362 -21.75 9.02 13.03
N MET A 363 -22.79 8.23 12.78
CA MET A 363 -24.16 8.55 13.20
C MET A 363 -24.34 8.49 14.72
N ILE A 364 -23.60 7.61 15.41
CA ILE A 364 -23.57 7.58 16.89
C ILE A 364 -22.92 8.86 17.42
N GLU A 365 -21.85 9.35 16.79
CA GLU A 365 -21.25 10.65 17.15
C GLU A 365 -22.20 11.83 16.92
N GLU A 366 -23.12 11.74 15.96
CA GLU A 366 -24.21 12.71 15.76
C GLU A 366 -25.36 12.58 16.78
N GLY A 367 -25.36 11.53 17.62
CA GLY A 367 -26.30 11.36 18.73
C GLY A 367 -27.33 10.24 18.57
N LEU A 368 -27.26 9.43 17.50
CA LEU A 368 -28.12 8.25 17.36
C LEU A 368 -27.66 7.10 18.25
N SER A 369 -28.59 6.22 18.64
CA SER A 369 -28.22 4.92 19.19
C SER A 369 -27.64 4.01 18.09
N ALA A 370 -26.86 3.01 18.49
CA ALA A 370 -26.30 2.03 17.55
C ALA A 370 -27.38 1.24 16.79
N GLU A 371 -28.55 1.00 17.39
CA GLU A 371 -29.68 0.33 16.74
C GLU A 371 -30.32 1.24 15.67
N GLU A 372 -30.57 2.51 16.00
CA GLU A 372 -31.10 3.49 15.05
C GLU A 372 -30.13 3.76 13.89
N ALA A 373 -28.83 3.82 14.17
CA ALA A 373 -27.81 4.00 13.15
C ALA A 373 -27.77 2.79 12.19
N ARG A 374 -27.80 1.55 12.70
CA ARG A 374 -27.82 0.34 11.87
C ARG A 374 -29.06 0.25 10.99
N THR A 375 -30.23 0.66 11.49
CA THR A 375 -31.48 0.60 10.70
C THR A 375 -31.47 1.51 9.46
N ARG A 376 -30.54 2.48 9.40
CA ARG A 376 -30.34 3.36 8.24
C ARG A 376 -29.44 2.77 7.15
N CYS A 377 -28.76 1.66 7.41
CA CYS A 377 -27.85 1.02 6.47
C CYS A 377 -28.43 -0.31 5.98
N TRP A 378 -28.70 -0.38 4.67
CA TRP A 378 -29.25 -1.55 3.99
C TRP A 378 -28.26 -2.10 2.97
N PHE A 379 -28.23 -3.41 2.81
CA PHE A 379 -27.24 -4.08 1.96
C PHE A 379 -27.91 -5.10 1.04
N VAL A 380 -27.46 -5.14 -0.21
CA VAL A 380 -27.85 -6.14 -1.19
C VAL A 380 -26.60 -6.91 -1.60
N ASP A 381 -26.64 -8.24 -1.51
CA ASP A 381 -25.60 -9.13 -2.03
C ASP A 381 -26.10 -9.93 -3.24
N SER A 382 -25.32 -10.91 -3.70
CA SER A 382 -25.65 -11.73 -4.87
C SER A 382 -26.97 -12.51 -4.75
N LYS A 383 -27.54 -12.63 -3.55
CA LYS A 383 -28.81 -13.32 -3.29
C LYS A 383 -29.95 -12.36 -2.92
N GLY A 384 -29.73 -11.05 -3.02
CA GLY A 384 -30.72 -10.02 -2.74
C GLY A 384 -30.48 -9.27 -1.43
N LEU A 385 -31.53 -8.60 -0.95
CA LEU A 385 -31.51 -7.79 0.27
C LEU A 385 -31.15 -8.63 1.50
N ILE A 386 -30.30 -8.09 2.37
CA ILE A 386 -29.93 -8.68 3.65
C ILE A 386 -31.07 -8.42 4.65
N VAL A 387 -31.79 -9.48 5.03
CA VAL A 387 -32.97 -9.44 5.92
C VAL A 387 -32.94 -10.62 6.90
N LYS A 388 -33.62 -10.49 8.06
CA LYS A 388 -33.63 -11.50 9.14
C LYS A 388 -34.11 -12.88 8.71
N SER A 389 -34.99 -12.96 7.71
CA SER A 389 -35.53 -14.24 7.23
C SER A 389 -34.54 -15.06 6.40
N ARG A 390 -33.38 -14.50 6.03
CA ARG A 390 -32.33 -15.22 5.30
C ARG A 390 -31.52 -16.11 6.24
N THR A 391 -31.45 -17.39 5.93
CA THR A 391 -30.72 -18.41 6.71
C THR A 391 -29.27 -18.60 6.27
N ASP A 392 -28.85 -17.94 5.19
CA ASP A 392 -27.54 -18.11 4.58
C ASP A 392 -26.55 -16.97 4.91
N LEU A 393 -26.93 -16.07 5.82
CA LEU A 393 -26.11 -14.96 6.29
C LEU A 393 -25.06 -15.45 7.30
N SER A 394 -23.87 -14.87 7.26
CA SER A 394 -22.78 -15.19 8.18
C SER A 394 -21.93 -13.95 8.50
N GLY A 395 -21.26 -13.98 9.65
CA GLY A 395 -20.36 -12.92 10.09
C GLY A 395 -21.05 -11.55 10.19
N HIS A 396 -20.35 -10.50 9.75
CA HIS A 396 -20.78 -9.11 9.87
C HIS A 396 -22.10 -8.78 9.16
N LYS A 397 -22.53 -9.59 8.19
CA LYS A 397 -23.82 -9.39 7.51
C LYS A 397 -25.01 -9.51 8.46
N LEU A 398 -24.87 -10.30 9.54
CA LEU A 398 -25.95 -10.52 10.51
C LEU A 398 -26.31 -9.24 11.26
N GLU A 399 -25.35 -8.33 11.47
CA GLU A 399 -25.61 -7.07 12.18
C GLU A 399 -26.53 -6.11 11.41
N TYR A 400 -26.58 -6.26 10.08
CA TYR A 400 -27.41 -5.46 9.19
C TYR A 400 -28.67 -6.19 8.71
N ALA A 401 -28.93 -7.39 9.22
CA ALA A 401 -30.14 -8.13 8.90
C ALA A 401 -31.35 -7.53 9.62
N GLN A 402 -32.17 -6.79 8.88
CA GLN A 402 -33.36 -6.11 9.40
C GLN A 402 -34.64 -6.90 9.10
N ASP A 403 -35.72 -6.62 9.83
CA ASP A 403 -37.03 -7.22 9.58
C ASP A 403 -37.68 -6.56 8.37
N HIS A 404 -37.67 -7.25 7.23
CA HIS A 404 -38.26 -6.80 5.98
C HIS A 404 -38.52 -8.02 5.08
N ALA A 405 -39.51 -7.92 4.20
CA ALA A 405 -39.76 -8.95 3.19
C ALA A 405 -38.52 -9.15 2.29
N PRO A 406 -38.19 -10.38 1.87
CA PRO A 406 -37.11 -10.61 0.93
C PRO A 406 -37.33 -9.83 -0.38
N VAL A 407 -36.28 -9.17 -0.86
CA VAL A 407 -36.26 -8.47 -2.15
C VAL A 407 -35.05 -8.95 -2.93
N SER A 408 -35.26 -9.51 -4.13
CA SER A 408 -34.20 -10.09 -4.94
C SER A 408 -33.54 -9.10 -5.90
N ASP A 409 -34.27 -8.05 -6.29
CA ASP A 409 -33.81 -7.05 -7.27
C ASP A 409 -33.42 -5.72 -6.61
N PHE A 410 -32.39 -5.06 -7.17
CA PHE A 410 -31.86 -3.82 -6.59
C PHE A 410 -32.79 -2.63 -6.80
N LEU A 411 -33.44 -2.51 -7.97
CA LEU A 411 -34.43 -1.46 -8.21
C LEU A 411 -35.62 -1.65 -7.27
N ALA A 412 -36.11 -2.87 -7.12
CA ALA A 412 -37.17 -3.16 -6.15
C ALA A 412 -36.78 -2.77 -4.71
N ALA A 413 -35.52 -2.96 -4.31
CA ALA A 413 -35.02 -2.51 -3.01
C ALA A 413 -34.98 -0.98 -2.90
N VAL A 414 -34.58 -0.27 -3.96
CA VAL A 414 -34.63 1.20 -4.02
C VAL A 414 -36.07 1.70 -3.85
N GLU A 415 -37.05 1.11 -4.54
CA GLU A 415 -38.46 1.50 -4.43
C GLU A 415 -39.03 1.24 -3.04
N ALA A 416 -38.72 0.08 -2.45
CA ALA A 416 -39.23 -0.32 -1.15
C ALA A 416 -38.62 0.50 0.00
N LEU A 417 -37.30 0.70 -0.01
CA LEU A 417 -36.57 1.33 1.09
C LEU A 417 -36.44 2.84 0.94
N ARG A 418 -36.68 3.36 -0.27
CA ARG A 418 -36.60 4.79 -0.62
C ARG A 418 -35.32 5.44 -0.08
N PRO A 419 -34.12 4.93 -0.40
CA PRO A 419 -32.87 5.44 0.14
C PRO A 419 -32.59 6.87 -0.34
N THR A 420 -31.85 7.63 0.46
CA THR A 420 -31.32 8.96 0.08
C THR A 420 -29.98 8.87 -0.62
N ALA A 421 -29.23 7.79 -0.33
CA ALA A 421 -27.94 7.50 -0.94
C ALA A 421 -27.85 6.04 -1.38
N ILE A 422 -27.35 5.81 -2.60
CA ILE A 422 -26.96 4.47 -3.08
C ILE A 422 -25.46 4.39 -3.30
N ILE A 423 -24.85 3.30 -2.83
CA ILE A 423 -23.39 3.08 -2.84
C ILE A 423 -23.08 1.72 -3.47
N GLY A 424 -22.39 1.72 -4.61
CA GLY A 424 -22.08 0.53 -5.40
C GLY A 424 -20.65 0.06 -5.23
N VAL A 425 -20.46 -1.08 -4.58
CA VAL A 425 -19.17 -1.71 -4.23
C VAL A 425 -19.17 -3.22 -4.53
N SER A 426 -19.98 -3.64 -5.51
CA SER A 426 -20.19 -5.06 -5.84
C SER A 426 -19.23 -5.63 -6.88
N GLY A 427 -18.50 -4.77 -7.61
CA GLY A 427 -17.72 -5.19 -8.78
C GLY A 427 -18.58 -5.55 -10.00
N GLN A 428 -19.90 -5.32 -9.96
CA GLN A 428 -20.80 -5.67 -11.06
C GLN A 428 -21.08 -4.46 -11.96
N PRO A 429 -20.82 -4.55 -13.27
CA PRO A 429 -20.98 -3.43 -14.18
C PRO A 429 -22.46 -3.11 -14.42
N LYS A 430 -22.75 -1.82 -14.70
CA LYS A 430 -24.05 -1.32 -15.20
C LYS A 430 -25.27 -1.64 -14.31
N ARG A 431 -25.06 -1.86 -13.00
CA ARG A 431 -26.13 -2.16 -12.05
C ARG A 431 -26.95 -0.95 -11.62
N PHE A 432 -26.37 0.25 -11.67
CA PHE A 432 -27.11 1.50 -11.54
C PHE A 432 -27.58 1.91 -12.95
N ASN A 433 -28.55 1.17 -13.49
CA ASN A 433 -29.13 1.40 -14.81
C ASN A 433 -30.07 2.63 -14.80
N GLN A 434 -30.60 3.01 -15.96
CA GLN A 434 -31.49 4.17 -16.10
C GLN A 434 -32.66 4.13 -15.11
N GLU A 435 -33.33 2.99 -14.96
CA GLU A 435 -34.48 2.83 -14.07
C GLU A 435 -34.11 3.10 -12.59
N VAL A 436 -32.95 2.62 -12.14
CA VAL A 436 -32.44 2.88 -10.78
C VAL A 436 -32.15 4.38 -10.58
N ILE A 437 -31.54 5.04 -11.56
CA ILE A 437 -31.24 6.47 -11.46
C ILE A 437 -32.53 7.31 -11.45
N GLU A 438 -33.49 6.98 -12.31
CA GLU A 438 -34.81 7.64 -12.36
C GLU A 438 -35.60 7.42 -11.07
N ALA A 439 -35.55 6.21 -10.49
CA ALA A 439 -36.15 5.94 -9.18
C ALA A 439 -35.51 6.81 -8.08
N MET A 440 -34.18 6.87 -8.02
CA MET A 440 -33.47 7.72 -7.06
C MET A 440 -33.82 9.22 -7.20
N ALA A 441 -33.90 9.72 -8.44
CA ALA A 441 -34.28 11.10 -8.74
C ALA A 441 -35.76 11.40 -8.46
N ARG A 442 -36.65 10.39 -8.54
CA ARG A 442 -38.05 10.53 -8.13
C ARG A 442 -38.21 10.53 -6.61
N ILE A 443 -37.38 9.78 -5.90
CA ILE A 443 -37.43 9.66 -4.44
C ILE A 443 -36.81 10.88 -3.76
N ASN A 444 -35.74 11.45 -4.34
CA ASN A 444 -34.93 12.50 -3.73
C ASN A 444 -34.71 13.65 -4.70
N GLU A 445 -34.78 14.90 -4.22
CA GLU A 445 -34.45 16.09 -5.03
C GLU A 445 -32.98 16.10 -5.47
N ARG A 446 -32.08 15.65 -4.59
CA ARG A 446 -30.63 15.58 -4.80
C ARG A 446 -30.12 14.21 -4.38
N PRO A 447 -30.32 13.16 -5.20
CA PRO A 447 -29.91 11.80 -4.83
C PRO A 447 -28.38 11.69 -4.75
N ILE A 448 -27.87 11.02 -3.72
CA ILE A 448 -26.45 10.71 -3.60
C ILE A 448 -26.21 9.34 -4.27
N ILE A 449 -25.34 9.31 -5.28
CA ILE A 449 -25.07 8.10 -6.05
C ILE A 449 -23.55 7.91 -6.16
N PHE A 450 -23.02 6.92 -5.45
CA PHE A 450 -21.60 6.56 -5.50
C PHE A 450 -21.42 5.24 -6.23
N SER A 451 -20.72 5.25 -7.37
CA SER A 451 -20.34 4.06 -8.13
C SER A 451 -18.84 3.83 -7.95
N LEU A 452 -18.47 2.99 -6.98
CA LEU A 452 -17.10 2.88 -6.45
C LEU A 452 -16.38 1.58 -6.85
N SER A 453 -17.02 0.73 -7.66
CA SER A 453 -16.39 -0.50 -8.15
C SER A 453 -15.29 -0.17 -9.17
N ASN A 454 -14.15 -0.84 -9.07
CA ASN A 454 -12.97 -0.63 -9.91
C ASN A 454 -12.45 -1.96 -10.49
N PRO A 455 -11.75 -1.93 -11.65
CA PRO A 455 -12.11 -1.15 -12.83
C PRO A 455 -13.43 -1.64 -13.48
#